data_AF-A0A1G8Y8V0-F1
#
_entry.id   AF-A0A1G8Y8V0-F1
#
_cell.length_a   1.000
_cell.length_b   1.000
_cell.length_c   1.000
_cell.angle_alpha   90.00
_cell.angle_beta   90.00
_cell.angle_gamma   90.00
#
_symmetry.space_group_name_H-M   'P 1'
#
loop_
_entity.id
_entity.type
_entity.pdbx_description
1 polymer ?
#
loop_
_entity_poly.entity_id
_entity_poly.type
_entity_poly.pdbx_seq_one_letter_code
_entity_poly.pdbx_strand_id
1 'polypeptide(L)'
;MNKFTKWLIASISLALIGIIVVFNIEGWARLTEELNRNVLLSGILSTFALVVVSLFCLFKANVERKKGQIIISLFTSLVPLSLFVMNGLLLTVYSIGK
;
A
#
# COMPACT_ATOMS: atom_id res chain seq x y z
N MET A 1 -4.00 24.53 1.03
CA MET A 1 -3.00 23.48 0.73
C MET A 1 -2.82 23.37 -0.79
N ASN A 2 -1.58 23.37 -1.31
CA ASN A 2 -1.33 23.22 -2.76
C ASN A 2 -1.84 21.84 -3.25
N LYS A 3 -2.31 21.76 -4.50
CA LYS A 3 -2.77 20.51 -5.13
C LYS A 3 -1.72 19.40 -5.05
N PHE A 4 -0.44 19.73 -5.30
CA PHE A 4 0.68 18.80 -5.10
C PHE A 4 0.66 18.17 -3.70
N THR A 5 0.65 19.01 -2.65
CA THR A 5 0.68 18.58 -1.25
C THR A 5 -0.55 17.75 -0.89
N LYS A 6 -1.73 18.11 -1.42
CA LYS A 6 -2.96 17.34 -1.20
C LYS A 6 -2.83 15.91 -1.70
N TRP A 7 -2.38 15.73 -2.94
CA TRP A 7 -2.23 14.41 -3.55
C TRP A 7 -1.08 13.61 -2.95
N LEU A 8 0.01 14.28 -2.56
CA LEU A 8 1.15 13.66 -1.88
C LEU A 8 0.74 13.09 -0.51
N ILE A 9 0.05 13.88 0.31
CA ILE A 9 -0.44 13.43 1.63
C ILE A 9 -1.41 12.27 1.47
N ALA A 10 -2.36 12.35 0.52
CA ALA A 10 -3.28 11.26 0.25
C ALA A 10 -2.55 9.96 -0.12
N SER A 11 -1.53 10.04 -0.96
CA SER A 11 -0.68 8.90 -1.33
C SER A 11 0.01 8.28 -0.10
N ILE A 12 0.64 9.10 0.74
CA ILE A 12 1.33 8.64 1.96
C ILE A 12 0.35 8.01 2.94
N SER A 13 -0.78 8.66 3.21
CA SER A 13 -1.79 8.16 4.13
C SER A 13 -2.34 6.80 3.69
N LEU A 14 -2.61 6.62 2.39
CA LEU A 14 -3.04 5.33 1.85
C LEU A 14 -1.98 4.25 1.99
N ALA A 15 -0.71 4.59 1.74
CA ALA A 15 0.38 3.64 1.90
C ALA A 15 0.57 3.26 3.38
N LEU A 16 0.45 4.20 4.32
CA LEU A 16 0.51 3.91 5.76
C LEU A 16 -0.64 3.00 6.22
N ILE A 17 -1.86 3.24 5.75
CA ILE A 17 -3.01 2.36 6.02
C ILE A 17 -2.71 0.95 5.49
N GLY A 18 -2.21 0.84 4.26
CA GLY A 18 -1.85 -0.46 3.69
C GLY A 18 -0.74 -1.18 4.47
N ILE A 19 0.25 -0.45 4.98
CA ILE A 19 1.30 -1.00 5.86
C ILE A 19 0.67 -1.59 7.13
N ILE A 20 -0.25 -0.89 7.77
CA ILE A 20 -0.95 -1.39 8.95
C ILE A 20 -1.69 -2.69 8.61
N VAL A 21 -2.40 -2.73 7.48
CA VAL A 21 -3.10 -3.95 7.03
C VAL A 21 -2.11 -5.10 6.85
N VAL A 22 -1.04 -4.91 6.07
CA VAL A 22 -0.04 -5.96 5.79
C VAL A 22 0.60 -6.53 7.04
N PHE A 23 0.94 -5.69 8.02
CA PHE A 23 1.55 -6.17 9.26
C PHE A 23 0.59 -6.93 10.18
N ASN A 24 -0.71 -6.63 10.12
CA ASN A 24 -1.69 -7.19 11.06
C ASN A 24 -2.56 -8.29 10.44
N ILE A 25 -2.57 -8.44 9.12
CA ILE A 25 -3.49 -9.33 8.41
C ILE A 25 -3.37 -10.79 8.83
N GLU A 26 -2.15 -11.26 9.10
CA GLU A 26 -1.94 -12.63 9.57
C GLU A 26 -2.51 -12.84 10.98
N GLY A 27 -2.34 -11.85 11.87
CA GLY A 27 -2.95 -11.85 13.19
C GLY A 27 -4.49 -11.86 13.10
N TRP A 28 -5.05 -11.04 12.21
CA TRP A 28 -6.50 -11.03 11.95
C TRP A 28 -7.00 -12.36 11.37
N ALA A 29 -6.24 -12.98 10.47
CA ALA A 29 -6.57 -14.27 9.88
C ALA A 29 -6.51 -15.42 10.90
N ARG A 30 -5.78 -15.27 12.01
CA ARG A 30 -5.63 -16.29 13.07
C ARG A 30 -6.49 -16.01 14.32
N LEU A 31 -7.40 -15.03 14.27
CA LEU A 31 -8.29 -14.71 15.41
C LEU A 31 -9.18 -15.88 15.85
N THR A 32 -9.39 -16.86 14.98
CA THR A 32 -10.21 -18.06 15.22
C THR A 32 -9.37 -19.30 15.55
N GLU A 33 -8.09 -19.12 15.93
CA GLU A 33 -7.05 -20.15 16.13
C GLU A 33 -6.64 -20.89 14.86
N GLU A 34 -7.59 -21.18 13.96
CA GLU A 34 -7.35 -21.65 12.61
C GLU A 34 -7.06 -20.50 11.64
N LEU A 35 -6.19 -20.75 10.65
CA LEU A 35 -5.87 -19.76 9.63
C LEU A 35 -7.06 -19.58 8.67
N ASN A 36 -7.80 -18.50 8.84
CA ASN A 36 -8.86 -18.12 7.92
C ASN A 36 -8.28 -17.55 6.62
N ARG A 37 -8.10 -18.44 5.63
CA ARG A 37 -7.57 -18.11 4.30
C ARG A 37 -8.38 -17.04 3.56
N ASN A 38 -9.69 -16.93 3.80
CA ASN A 38 -10.51 -15.93 3.13
C ASN A 38 -10.22 -14.52 3.67
N VAL A 39 -10.01 -14.38 4.98
CA VAL A 39 -9.60 -13.11 5.61
C VAL A 39 -8.22 -12.70 5.11
N LEU A 40 -7.28 -13.65 5.05
CA LEU A 40 -5.94 -13.41 4.53
C LEU A 40 -5.97 -12.97 3.05
N LEU A 41 -6.74 -13.65 2.20
CA LEU A 41 -6.87 -13.28 0.79
C LEU A 41 -7.53 -11.90 0.62
N SER A 42 -8.60 -11.63 1.37
CA SER A 42 -9.33 -10.36 1.33
C SER A 42 -8.44 -9.19 1.69
N GLY A 43 -7.62 -9.31 2.75
CA GLY A 43 -6.73 -8.22 3.12
C GLY A 43 -5.50 -8.07 2.20
N ILE A 44 -5.02 -9.15 1.55
CA ILE A 44 -4.00 -9.04 0.49
C ILE A 44 -4.57 -8.24 -0.69
N LEU A 45 -5.79 -8.56 -1.12
CA LEU A 45 -6.47 -7.85 -2.20
C LEU A 45 -6.76 -6.39 -1.85
N SER A 46 -7.22 -6.12 -0.62
CA SER A 46 -7.50 -4.74 -0.18
C SER A 46 -6.22 -3.91 -0.11
N THR A 47 -5.10 -4.49 0.33
CA THR A 47 -3.79 -3.84 0.29
C THR A 47 -3.37 -3.51 -1.14
N PHE A 48 -3.54 -4.43 -2.09
CA PHE A 48 -3.24 -4.12 -3.50
C PHE A 48 -4.07 -2.95 -4.02
N ALA A 49 -5.36 -2.90 -3.68
CA ALA A 49 -6.20 -1.76 -4.04
C ALA A 49 -5.68 -0.45 -3.42
N LEU A 50 -5.29 -0.44 -2.15
CA LEU A 50 -4.70 0.72 -1.48
C LEU A 50 -3.41 1.19 -2.13
N VAL A 51 -2.54 0.25 -2.52
CA VAL A 51 -1.30 0.55 -3.26
C VAL A 51 -1.62 1.20 -4.60
N VAL A 52 -2.54 0.64 -5.39
CA VAL A 52 -2.93 1.19 -6.70
C VAL A 52 -3.47 2.61 -6.56
N VAL A 53 -4.35 2.86 -5.57
CA VAL A 53 -4.87 4.21 -5.32
C VAL A 53 -3.76 5.15 -4.83
N SER A 54 -2.85 4.67 -3.98
CA SER A 54 -1.70 5.46 -3.51
C SER A 54 -0.79 5.87 -4.67
N LEU A 55 -0.48 4.95 -5.59
CA LEU A 55 0.30 5.23 -6.81
C LEU A 55 -0.43 6.21 -7.73
N PHE A 56 -1.74 6.08 -7.90
CA PHE A 56 -2.55 7.03 -8.66
C PHE A 56 -2.50 8.45 -8.06
N CYS A 57 -2.61 8.58 -6.74
CA CYS A 57 -2.45 9.85 -6.04
C CYS A 57 -1.05 10.42 -6.24
N LEU A 58 0.00 9.60 -6.15
CA LEU A 58 1.38 10.02 -6.39
C LEU A 58 1.59 10.50 -7.84
N PHE A 59 0.98 9.81 -8.80
CA PHE A 59 1.00 10.22 -10.20
C PHE A 59 0.33 11.58 -10.40
N LYS A 60 -0.87 11.79 -9.82
CA LYS A 60 -1.54 13.10 -9.83
C LYS A 60 -0.71 14.19 -9.15
N ALA A 61 -0.03 13.87 -8.05
CA ALA A 61 0.88 14.82 -7.41
C ALA A 61 2.01 15.23 -8.35
N ASN A 62 2.60 14.26 -9.08
CA ASN A 62 3.67 14.52 -10.04
C ASN A 62 3.26 15.40 -11.23
N VAL A 63 2.02 15.25 -11.73
CA VAL A 63 1.49 16.09 -12.82
C VAL A 63 1.43 17.57 -12.40
N GLU A 64 1.09 17.83 -11.14
CA GLU A 64 0.97 19.18 -10.58
C GLU A 64 2.31 19.70 -9.99
N ARG A 65 3.44 18.97 -10.17
CA ARG A 65 4.71 19.28 -9.50
C ARG A 65 5.48 20.41 -10.18
N LYS A 66 6.26 21.14 -9.37
CA LYS A 66 7.32 22.05 -9.84
C LYS A 66 8.70 21.35 -9.82
N LYS A 67 9.67 21.83 -10.61
CA LYS A 67 11.01 21.21 -10.79
C LYS A 67 11.79 20.88 -9.49
N GLY A 68 11.52 21.55 -8.37
CA GLY A 68 12.17 21.26 -7.08
C GLY A 68 11.56 20.10 -6.28
N GLN A 69 10.41 19.56 -6.69
CA GLN A 69 9.65 18.56 -5.92
C GLN A 69 9.91 17.11 -6.37
N ILE A 70 10.86 16.90 -7.30
CA ILE A 70 11.22 15.59 -7.86
C ILE A 70 11.71 14.66 -6.76
N ILE A 71 12.67 15.14 -5.98
CA ILE A 71 13.33 14.35 -4.93
C ILE A 71 12.29 13.88 -3.91
N ILE A 72 11.42 14.79 -3.46
CA ILE A 72 10.36 14.47 -2.50
C ILE A 72 9.43 13.40 -3.07
N SER A 73 8.96 13.55 -4.31
CA SER A 73 8.08 12.55 -4.91
C SER A 73 8.76 11.19 -5.11
N LEU A 74 10.04 11.19 -5.45
CA LEU A 74 10.84 9.97 -5.60
C LEU A 74 10.93 9.22 -4.26
N PHE A 75 11.32 9.90 -3.18
CA PHE A 75 11.35 9.30 -1.84
C PHE A 75 9.97 8.83 -1.40
N THR A 76 8.93 9.60 -1.70
CA THR A 76 7.55 9.25 -1.33
C THR A 76 7.08 8.00 -2.05
N SER A 77 7.53 7.76 -3.29
CA SER A 77 7.18 6.57 -4.07
C SER A 77 7.73 5.26 -3.49
N LEU A 78 8.80 5.32 -2.70
CA LEU A 78 9.40 4.14 -2.07
C LEU A 78 8.43 3.45 -1.10
N VAL A 79 7.54 4.21 -0.46
CA VAL A 79 6.59 3.69 0.53
C VAL A 79 5.51 2.80 -0.10
N PRO A 80 4.74 3.24 -1.12
CA PRO A 80 3.79 2.36 -1.80
C PRO A 80 4.50 1.24 -2.57
N LEU A 81 5.73 1.44 -3.07
CA LEU A 81 6.50 0.39 -3.73
C LEU A 81 6.95 -0.70 -2.75
N SER A 82 7.45 -0.35 -1.57
CA SER A 82 7.83 -1.35 -0.57
C SER A 82 6.62 -2.15 -0.09
N LEU A 83 5.49 -1.46 0.10
CA LEU A 83 4.22 -2.10 0.44
C LEU A 83 3.75 -3.07 -0.65
N PHE A 84 3.89 -2.70 -1.93
CA PHE A 84 3.60 -3.59 -3.05
C PHE A 84 4.42 -4.87 -3.00
N VAL A 85 5.73 -4.75 -2.76
CA VAL A 85 6.64 -5.91 -2.66
C VAL A 85 6.27 -6.81 -1.48
N MET A 86 6.06 -6.23 -0.30
CA MET A 86 5.64 -6.99 0.89
C MET A 86 4.33 -7.75 0.66
N ASN A 87 3.34 -7.08 0.07
CA ASN A 87 2.05 -7.70 -0.20
C ASN A 87 2.14 -8.78 -1.30
N GLY A 88 3.03 -8.62 -2.27
CA GLY A 88 3.34 -9.65 -3.27
C GLY A 88 4.00 -10.89 -2.66
N LEU A 89 4.90 -10.72 -1.69
CA LEU A 89 5.46 -11.84 -0.94
C LEU A 89 4.38 -12.59 -0.16
N LEU A 90 3.47 -11.88 0.51
CA LEU A 90 2.32 -12.50 1.21
C LEU A 90 1.43 -13.31 0.25
N LEU A 91 1.13 -12.77 -0.93
CA LEU A 91 0.36 -13.48 -1.97
C LEU A 91 1.08 -14.75 -2.44
N THR A 92 2.41 -14.69 -2.56
CA THR A 92 3.24 -15.83 -2.97
C THR A 92 3.19 -16.94 -1.92
N VAL A 93 3.39 -16.60 -0.64
CA VAL A 93 3.28 -17.55 0.47
C VAL A 93 1.88 -18.15 0.57
N TYR A 94 0.83 -17.34 0.42
CA TYR A 94 -0.56 -17.81 0.36
C TYR A 94 -0.78 -18.84 -0.75
N SER A 95 -0.21 -18.60 -1.93
CA SER A 95 -0.42 -19.44 -3.12
C SER A 95 0.40 -20.74 -3.09
N ILE A 96 1.62 -20.71 -2.56
CA ILE A 96 2.49 -21.89 -2.41
C ILE A 96 2.01 -22.78 -1.26
N GLY A 97 1.45 -22.21 -0.20
CA GLY A 97 0.90 -22.99 0.92
C GLY A 97 -0.39 -23.75 0.56
N LYS A 98 -0.87 -23.69 -0.69
CA LYS A 98 -2.04 -24.43 -1.19
C LYS A 98 -1.68 -25.85 -1.57
#